data_AF-A0A8X6WD96-F1
#
_entry.id   AF-A0A8X6WD96-F1
#
_cell.length_a   1.000
_cell.length_b   1.000
_cell.length_c   1.000
_cell.angle_alpha   90.00
_cell.angle_beta   90.00
_cell.angle_gamma   90.00
#
_symmetry.space_group_name_H-M   'P 1'
#
loop_
_entity.id
_entity.type
_entity.pdbx_description
1 polymer ?
#
loop_
_entity_poly.entity_id
_entity_poly.type
_entity_poly.pdbx_seq_one_letter_code
_entity_poly.pdbx_strand_id
1 'polypeptide(L)'
;MKTVTYRPQSNLTERVNRNLVQMIASFVEENHENWDQFLHEFAFALRTAVNETTNKTPAELFLGRKIITPFSKLINVTEDAKYVGRNIERLFDEARRNMQKKHKSWEKYYNLRRRDVHIKVNDLVLLQTHFLSAAGRKQVGKFMPKFEGP
;
A
#
# COMPACT_ATOMS: atom_id res chain seq x y z
N MET A 1 -9.34 2.91 13.25
CA MET A 1 -9.71 1.86 12.26
C MET A 1 -9.30 0.52 12.85
N LYS A 2 -10.24 -0.36 13.21
CA LYS A 2 -9.91 -1.70 13.74
C LYS A 2 -9.69 -2.63 12.55
N THR A 3 -8.47 -3.14 12.38
CA THR A 3 -8.16 -4.19 11.39
C THR A 3 -8.52 -5.55 11.98
N VAL A 4 -9.04 -6.45 11.14
CA VAL A 4 -9.29 -7.84 11.56
C VAL A 4 -7.96 -8.49 11.92
N THR A 5 -7.92 -9.19 13.06
CA THR A 5 -6.72 -9.89 13.52
C THR A 5 -6.20 -10.83 12.43
N TYR A 6 -4.87 -10.87 12.25
CA TYR A 6 -4.19 -11.67 11.22
C TYR A 6 -4.61 -11.39 9.76
N ARG A 7 -5.19 -10.21 9.47
CA ARG A 7 -5.48 -9.78 8.09
C ARG A 7 -4.73 -8.49 7.71
N PRO A 8 -3.41 -8.59 7.46
CA PRO A 8 -2.57 -7.46 7.07
C PRO A 8 -2.96 -6.83 5.72
N GLN A 9 -3.67 -7.57 4.86
CA GLN A 9 -4.03 -7.15 3.50
C GLN A 9 -4.84 -5.85 3.45
N SER A 10 -5.59 -5.53 4.52
CA SER A 10 -6.39 -4.31 4.62
C SER A 10 -5.60 -3.12 5.18
N ASN A 11 -4.36 -3.31 5.61
CA ASN A 11 -3.53 -2.28 6.21
C ASN A 11 -2.69 -1.54 5.15
N LEU A 12 -3.09 -0.29 4.85
CA LEU A 12 -2.36 0.54 3.89
C LEU A 12 -0.93 0.83 4.33
N THR A 13 -0.68 0.94 5.63
CA THR A 13 0.65 1.20 6.19
C THR A 13 1.61 0.07 5.87
N GLU A 14 1.17 -1.19 5.95
CA GLU A 14 2.04 -2.33 5.62
C GLU A 14 2.45 -2.37 4.15
N ARG A 15 1.56 -1.92 3.26
CA ARG A 15 1.88 -1.78 1.84
C ARG A 15 2.94 -0.70 1.61
N VAL A 16 2.83 0.43 2.30
CA VAL A 16 3.85 1.50 2.23
C VAL A 16 5.18 1.02 2.81
N ASN A 17 5.15 0.33 3.95
CA ASN A 17 6.35 -0.22 4.58
C ASN A 17 7.07 -1.22 3.66
N ARG A 18 6.32 -2.06 2.94
CA ARG A 18 6.90 -2.97 1.93
C ARG A 18 7.68 -2.21 0.86
N ASN A 19 7.11 -1.14 0.31
CA ASN A 19 7.79 -0.34 -0.69
C ASN A 19 9.04 0.36 -0.10
N LEU A 20 8.94 0.87 1.13
CA LEU A 20 10.08 1.50 1.81
C LEU A 20 11.24 0.52 2.00
N VAL A 21 10.96 -0.70 2.47
CA VAL A 21 11.98 -1.74 2.64
C VAL A 21 12.62 -2.11 1.31
N GLN A 22 11.84 -2.19 0.22
CA GLN A 22 12.39 -2.45 -1.12
C GLN A 22 13.32 -1.33 -1.59
N MET A 23 12.95 -0.07 -1.34
CA MET A 23 13.80 1.09 -1.67
C MET A 23 15.11 1.08 -0.88
N ILE A 24 15.02 0.84 0.43
CA ILE A 24 16.21 0.72 1.30
C ILE A 24 17.10 -0.42 0.81
N ALA A 25 16.55 -1.61 0.58
CA ALA A 25 17.31 -2.77 0.12
C ALA A 25 18.00 -2.52 -1.23
N SER A 26 17.35 -1.78 -2.15
CA SER A 26 17.97 -1.41 -3.44
C SER A 26 19.07 -0.35 -3.34
N PHE A 27 19.08 0.45 -2.27
CA PHE A 27 20.02 1.56 -2.10
C PHE A 27 21.26 1.17 -1.27
N VAL A 28 21.04 0.32 -0.26
CA VAL A 28 22.03 -0.06 0.75
C VAL A 28 23.12 -0.98 0.20
N GLU A 29 22.81 -1.78 -0.83
CA GLU A 29 23.72 -2.75 -1.45
C GLU A 29 24.55 -3.54 -0.41
N GLU A 30 25.85 -3.24 -0.29
CA GLU A 30 26.77 -3.90 0.65
C GLU A 30 26.88 -3.21 2.03
N ASN A 31 26.51 -1.93 2.17
CA ASN A 31 26.68 -1.15 3.41
C ASN A 31 25.36 -0.89 4.15
N HIS A 32 25.05 -1.75 5.10
CA HIS A 32 23.77 -1.78 5.83
C HIS A 32 23.74 -0.87 7.07
N GLU A 33 24.80 -0.11 7.34
CA GLU A 33 24.93 0.66 8.59
C GLU A 33 24.30 2.06 8.53
N ASN A 34 24.18 2.65 7.34
CA ASN A 34 23.84 4.08 7.19
C ASN A 34 22.48 4.33 6.54
N TRP A 35 21.63 3.30 6.41
CA TRP A 35 20.36 3.44 5.69
C TRP A 35 19.40 4.46 6.32
N ASP A 36 19.47 4.60 7.63
CA ASP A 36 18.67 5.50 8.44
C ASP A 36 19.01 6.97 8.18
N GLN A 37 20.24 7.27 7.79
CA GLN A 37 20.67 8.62 7.39
C GLN A 37 19.93 9.12 6.15
N PHE A 38 19.44 8.21 5.30
CA PHE A 38 18.73 8.53 4.05
C PHE A 38 17.20 8.44 4.17
N LEU A 39 16.67 8.38 5.40
CA LEU A 39 15.23 8.23 5.63
C LEU A 39 14.41 9.37 4.99
N HIS A 40 14.95 10.59 5.01
CA HIS A 40 14.28 11.76 4.44
C HIS A 40 14.17 11.67 2.91
N GLU A 41 15.20 11.14 2.25
CA GLU A 41 15.31 10.91 0.82
C GLU A 41 14.32 9.83 0.39
N PHE A 42 14.26 8.71 1.11
CA PHE A 42 13.27 7.66 0.83
C PHE A 42 11.84 8.18 1.00
N ALA A 43 11.58 8.95 2.07
CA ALA A 43 10.27 9.54 2.31
C ALA A 43 9.91 10.58 1.25
N PHE A 44 10.88 11.37 0.76
CA PHE A 44 10.67 12.30 -0.34
C PHE A 44 10.30 11.54 -1.62
N ALA A 45 11.08 10.53 -1.98
CA ALA A 45 10.85 9.71 -3.17
C ALA A 45 9.45 9.05 -3.16
N LEU A 46 9.01 8.50 -2.02
CA LEU A 46 7.66 7.97 -1.87
C LEU A 46 6.56 9.02 -2.04
N ARG A 47 6.78 10.25 -1.56
CA ARG A 47 5.81 11.35 -1.70
C ARG A 47 5.75 11.91 -3.12
N THR A 48 6.83 11.82 -3.88
CA THR A 48 6.93 12.36 -5.25
C THR A 48 6.71 11.34 -6.36
N ALA A 49 6.72 10.04 -6.03
CA ALA A 49 6.41 9.00 -7.00
C ALA A 49 4.95 9.05 -7.44
N VAL A 50 4.70 8.91 -8.74
CA VAL A 50 3.34 8.83 -9.29
C VAL A 50 2.75 7.48 -8.94
N ASN A 51 1.58 7.48 -8.30
CA ASN A 51 0.85 6.25 -8.00
C ASN A 51 0.02 5.82 -9.22
N GLU A 52 0.23 4.62 -9.74
CA GLU A 52 -0.45 4.10 -10.94
C GLU A 52 -1.99 4.04 -10.84
N THR A 53 -2.54 3.90 -9.64
CA THR A 53 -3.99 3.80 -9.42
C THR A 53 -4.64 5.18 -9.54
N THR A 54 -4.00 6.20 -8.98
CA THR A 54 -4.54 7.57 -8.96
C THR A 54 -4.02 8.42 -10.12
N ASN A 55 -2.89 8.05 -10.73
CA ASN A 55 -2.06 8.86 -11.64
C ASN A 55 -1.65 10.21 -11.05
N LYS A 56 -1.51 10.28 -9.72
CA LYS A 56 -1.10 11.48 -8.98
C LYS A 56 0.00 11.09 -7.98
N THR A 57 0.78 12.06 -7.55
CA THR A 57 1.75 11.86 -6.45
C THR A 57 1.07 12.11 -5.10
N PRO A 58 1.48 11.44 -4.00
CA PRO A 58 0.97 11.76 -2.67
C PRO A 58 1.17 13.22 -2.29
N ALA A 59 2.32 13.81 -2.63
CA ALA A 59 2.59 15.23 -2.40
C ALA A 59 1.62 16.14 -3.18
N GLU A 60 1.26 15.79 -4.42
CA GLU A 60 0.30 16.55 -5.22
C GLU A 60 -1.10 16.52 -4.60
N LEU A 61 -1.56 15.35 -4.14
CA LEU A 61 -2.86 15.22 -3.49
C LEU A 61 -2.91 15.94 -2.15
N PHE A 62 -1.80 15.94 -1.39
CA PHE A 62 -1.73 16.63 -0.10
C PHE A 62 -1.63 18.14 -0.22
N LEU A 63 -0.81 18.64 -1.16
CA LEU A 63 -0.54 20.08 -1.31
C LEU A 63 -1.48 20.77 -2.31
N GLY A 64 -2.29 20.01 -3.05
CA GLY A 64 -3.15 20.53 -4.12
C GLY A 64 -2.40 20.99 -5.38
N ARG A 65 -1.07 20.80 -5.43
CA ARG A 65 -0.20 21.25 -6.53
C ARG A 65 0.95 20.28 -6.76
N LYS A 66 1.46 20.24 -7.98
CA LYS A 66 2.70 19.51 -8.27
C LYS A 66 3.88 20.21 -7.59
N ILE A 67 4.78 19.43 -7.03
CA ILE A 67 6.04 19.95 -6.48
C ILE A 67 7.13 19.85 -7.55
N ILE A 68 7.98 20.86 -7.61
CA ILE A 68 9.21 20.81 -8.41
C ILE A 68 10.18 19.89 -7.66
N THR A 69 10.59 18.81 -8.29
CA THR A 69 11.65 17.94 -7.77
C THR A 69 13.02 18.44 -8.24
N PRO A 70 14.12 18.08 -7.56
CA PRO A 70 15.47 18.39 -8.05
C PRO A 70 15.68 17.94 -9.50
N PHE A 71 15.13 16.77 -9.86
CA PHE A 71 15.15 16.26 -11.22
C PHE A 71 14.37 17.15 -12.19
N SER A 72 13.16 17.59 -11.87
CA SER A 72 12.39 18.49 -12.76
C SER A 72 13.10 19.82 -13.00
N LYS A 73 13.86 20.30 -12.01
CA LYS A 73 14.71 21.48 -12.16
C LYS A 73 15.89 21.22 -13.10
N LEU A 74 16.50 20.04 -13.03
CA LEU A 74 17.59 19.63 -13.93
C LEU A 74 17.15 19.58 -15.40
N ILE A 75 15.93 19.11 -15.67
CA ILE A 75 15.37 19.01 -17.02
C ILE A 75 14.60 20.27 -17.46
N ASN A 76 14.73 21.40 -16.75
CA ASN A 76 14.06 22.67 -17.04
C ASN A 76 12.52 22.58 -17.21
N VAL A 77 11.88 21.60 -16.57
CA VAL A 77 10.41 21.51 -16.56
C VAL A 77 9.88 22.57 -15.60
N THR A 78 9.51 23.72 -16.16
CA THR A 78 8.99 24.88 -15.42
C THR A 78 7.46 24.96 -15.43
N GLU A 79 6.79 24.09 -16.18
CA GLU A 79 5.41 24.33 -16.63
C GLU A 79 4.33 24.27 -15.54
N ASP A 80 4.55 23.60 -14.41
CA ASP A 80 3.44 23.18 -13.53
C ASP A 80 3.54 23.63 -12.05
N ALA A 81 4.56 24.41 -11.71
CA ALA A 81 4.81 24.85 -10.33
C ALA A 81 4.02 26.09 -9.91
N LYS A 82 3.28 26.69 -10.84
CA LYS A 82 2.38 27.78 -10.51
C LYS A 82 1.34 27.23 -9.54
N TYR A 83 1.20 27.88 -8.39
CA TYR A 83 0.03 27.74 -7.52
C TYR A 83 -1.19 28.27 -8.29
N VAL A 84 -1.56 27.60 -9.36
CA VAL A 84 -2.87 27.74 -9.95
C VAL A 84 -3.73 27.04 -8.92
N GLY A 85 -4.61 27.76 -8.24
CA GLY A 85 -5.59 27.21 -7.31
C GLY A 85 -6.49 26.22 -8.03
N ARG A 86 -5.95 25.06 -8.42
CA ARG A 86 -6.72 23.91 -8.86
C ARG A 86 -7.62 23.65 -7.69
N ASN A 87 -8.92 23.71 -7.95
CA ASN A 87 -9.90 23.31 -6.98
C ASN A 87 -9.48 21.91 -6.49
N ILE A 88 -9.10 21.81 -5.22
CA ILE A 88 -8.60 20.57 -4.64
C ILE A 88 -9.63 19.45 -4.84
N GLU A 89 -10.91 19.81 -4.88
CA GLU A 89 -12.03 18.93 -5.23
C GLU A 89 -11.84 18.31 -6.61
N ARG A 90 -11.51 19.10 -7.64
CA ARG A 90 -11.26 18.60 -8.99
C ARG A 90 -10.08 17.61 -9.00
N LEU A 91 -9.04 17.89 -8.22
CA LEU A 91 -7.89 17.00 -8.11
C LEU A 91 -8.28 15.66 -7.50
N PHE A 92 -9.05 15.69 -6.41
CA PHE A 92 -9.59 14.48 -5.77
C PHE A 92 -10.58 13.74 -6.68
N ASP A 93 -11.42 14.45 -7.44
CA ASP A 93 -12.35 13.85 -8.39
C ASP A 93 -11.64 13.16 -9.55
N GLU A 94 -10.57 13.75 -10.07
CA GLU A 94 -9.70 13.09 -11.05
C GLU A 94 -9.06 11.82 -10.47
N ALA A 95 -8.48 11.91 -9.27
CA ALA A 95 -7.87 10.76 -8.61
C ALA A 95 -8.89 9.64 -8.34
N ARG A 96 -10.10 9.99 -7.90
CA ARG A 96 -11.20 9.05 -7.64
C ARG A 96 -11.68 8.39 -8.93
N ARG A 97 -11.84 9.14 -10.02
CA ARG A 97 -12.20 8.59 -11.33
C ARG A 97 -11.14 7.62 -11.84
N ASN A 98 -9.86 7.95 -11.71
CA ASN A 98 -8.76 7.07 -12.10
C ASN A 98 -8.76 5.77 -11.27
N MET A 99 -8.93 5.90 -9.95
CA MET A 99 -9.03 4.77 -9.04
C MET A 99 -10.21 3.86 -9.39
N GLN A 100 -11.39 4.41 -9.68
CA GLN A 100 -12.56 3.63 -10.09
C GLN A 100 -12.33 2.90 -11.41
N LYS A 101 -11.72 3.56 -12.41
CA LYS A 101 -11.38 2.92 -13.69
C LYS A 101 -10.41 1.76 -13.49
N LYS A 102 -9.34 1.97 -12.72
CA LYS A 102 -8.36 0.93 -12.39
C LYS A 102 -8.99 -0.22 -11.62
N HIS A 103 -9.83 0.08 -10.62
CA HIS A 103 -10.56 -0.92 -9.86
C HIS A 103 -11.45 -1.79 -10.76
N LYS A 104 -12.26 -1.18 -11.63
CA LYS A 104 -13.10 -1.92 -12.60
C LYS A 104 -12.29 -2.82 -13.53
N SER A 105 -11.12 -2.37 -13.95
CA SER A 105 -10.23 -3.18 -14.78
C SER A 105 -9.66 -4.36 -14.00
N TRP A 106 -9.18 -4.13 -12.78
CA TRP A 106 -8.61 -5.16 -11.92
C TRP A 106 -9.63 -6.15 -11.38
N GLU A 107 -10.87 -5.71 -11.13
CA GLU A 107 -11.98 -6.54 -10.67
C GLU A 107 -12.20 -7.73 -11.60
N LYS A 108 -12.13 -7.51 -12.92
CA LYS A 108 -12.23 -8.58 -13.91
C LYS A 108 -11.21 -9.68 -13.67
N TYR A 109 -9.95 -9.32 -13.42
CA TYR A 109 -8.87 -10.29 -13.20
C TYR A 109 -8.92 -10.91 -11.80
N TYR A 110 -9.21 -10.09 -10.78
CA TYR A 110 -9.27 -10.53 -9.40
C TYR A 110 -10.40 -11.53 -9.18
N ASN A 111 -11.57 -11.30 -9.80
CA ASN A 111 -12.74 -12.15 -9.63
C ASN A 111 -12.68 -13.46 -10.44
N LEU A 112 -11.73 -13.65 -11.36
CA LEU A 112 -11.63 -14.88 -12.19
C LEU A 112 -11.58 -16.17 -11.35
N ARG A 113 -11.01 -16.12 -10.14
CA ARG A 113 -10.86 -17.27 -9.25
C ARG A 113 -11.67 -17.14 -7.96
N ARG A 114 -12.54 -16.12 -7.87
CA ARG A 114 -13.36 -15.90 -6.68
C ARG A 114 -14.50 -16.92 -6.68
N ARG A 115 -14.63 -17.66 -5.57
CA ARG A 115 -15.82 -18.47 -5.32
C ARG A 115 -16.91 -17.57 -4.76
N ASP A 116 -18.10 -17.68 -5.32
CA ASP A 116 -19.23 -16.88 -4.87
C ASP A 116 -19.89 -17.55 -3.66
N VAL A 117 -19.36 -17.24 -2.48
CA VAL A 117 -19.83 -17.78 -1.19
C VAL A 117 -20.68 -16.74 -0.50
N HIS A 118 -21.95 -17.07 -0.27
CA HIS A 118 -22.90 -16.24 0.47
C HIS A 118 -23.05 -16.78 1.88
N ILE A 119 -22.59 -16.03 2.88
CA ILE A 119 -22.70 -16.38 4.30
C ILE A 119 -23.93 -15.66 4.87
N LYS A 120 -24.83 -16.39 5.51
CA LYS A 120 -26.02 -15.88 6.19
C LYS A 120 -25.80 -15.84 7.70
N VAL A 121 -26.60 -15.04 8.38
CA VAL A 121 -26.65 -15.04 9.84
C VAL A 121 -27.05 -16.45 10.30
N ASN A 122 -26.33 -16.99 11.29
CA ASN A 122 -26.42 -18.36 11.80
C ASN A 122 -25.78 -19.46 10.93
N ASP A 123 -25.09 -19.12 9.84
CA ASP A 123 -24.25 -20.09 9.16
C ASP A 123 -23.05 -20.46 10.03
N LEU A 124 -22.77 -21.76 10.07
CA LEU A 124 -21.58 -22.30 10.69
C LEU A 124 -20.35 -22.05 9.77
N VAL A 125 -19.34 -21.35 10.29
CA VAL A 125 -18.08 -21.02 9.64
C VAL A 125 -16.88 -21.43 10.48
N LEU A 126 -15.90 -22.06 9.84
CA LEU A 126 -14.63 -22.39 10.48
C LEU A 126 -13.79 -21.13 10.73
N LEU A 127 -13.26 -20.97 11.95
CA LEU A 127 -12.27 -19.94 12.26
C LEU A 127 -10.88 -20.41 11.84
N GLN A 128 -10.18 -19.63 11.02
CA GLN A 128 -8.78 -19.89 10.70
C GLN A 128 -7.90 -19.59 11.92
N THR A 129 -7.14 -20.59 12.36
CA THR A 129 -6.27 -20.51 13.53
C THR A 129 -4.83 -20.13 13.14
N HIS A 130 -4.12 -19.49 14.07
CA HIS A 130 -2.75 -19.03 13.87
C HIS A 130 -1.85 -19.46 15.04
N PHE A 131 -1.62 -20.77 15.18
CA PHE A 131 -0.74 -21.30 16.22
C PHE A 131 0.73 -20.98 15.95
N LEU A 132 1.40 -20.36 16.93
CA LEU A 132 2.84 -20.16 16.91
C LEU A 132 3.57 -21.38 17.47
N SER A 133 4.69 -21.75 16.85
CA SER A 133 5.55 -22.82 17.39
C SER A 133 6.14 -22.39 18.74
N ALA A 134 6.15 -23.31 19.70
CA ALA A 134 6.69 -23.08 21.04
C ALA A 134 7.58 -24.27 21.44
N ALA A 135 8.89 -24.09 21.34
CA ALA A 135 9.87 -25.13 21.65
C ALA A 135 9.75 -25.62 23.11
N GLY A 136 9.53 -24.71 24.06
CA GLY A 136 9.36 -25.05 25.48
C GLY A 136 8.12 -25.89 25.78
N ARG A 137 7.09 -25.83 24.92
CA ARG A 137 5.87 -26.67 25.02
C ARG A 137 5.91 -27.87 24.08
N LYS A 138 7.04 -28.10 23.37
CA LYS A 138 7.20 -29.10 22.31
C LYS A 138 6.09 -29.02 21.24
N GLN A 139 5.58 -27.82 20.97
CA GLN A 139 4.53 -27.57 20.00
C GLN A 139 5.10 -27.01 18.70
N VAL A 140 4.77 -27.66 17.59
CA VAL A 140 5.11 -27.20 16.24
C VAL A 140 3.86 -26.64 15.58
N GLY A 141 3.81 -25.34 15.34
CA GLY A 141 2.63 -24.66 14.77
C GLY A 141 2.20 -25.23 13.42
N LYS A 142 3.15 -25.76 12.62
CA LYS A 142 2.89 -26.43 11.34
C LYS A 142 2.00 -27.67 11.45
N PHE A 143 1.99 -28.34 12.61
CA PHE A 143 1.21 -29.56 12.85
C PHE A 143 -0.11 -29.28 13.58
N MET A 144 -0.37 -28.04 13.95
CA MET A 144 -1.64 -27.66 14.58
C MET A 144 -2.76 -27.58 13.53
N PRO A 145 -4.01 -27.88 13.90
CA PRO A 145 -5.15 -27.77 12.99
C PRO A 145 -5.26 -26.33 12.49
N LYS A 146 -5.50 -26.16 11.18
CA LYS A 146 -5.59 -24.84 10.52
C LYS A 146 -6.91 -24.11 10.76
N PHE A 147 -7.91 -24.83 11.24
CA PHE A 147 -9.27 -24.36 11.42
C PHE A 147 -9.83 -24.91 12.72
N GLU A 148 -10.68 -24.13 13.38
CA GLU A 148 -11.36 -24.48 14.64
C GLU A 148 -12.83 -24.07 14.61
N GLY A 149 -13.65 -24.80 15.36
CA GLY A 149 -15.09 -24.56 15.53
C GLY A 149 -15.92 -24.96 14.32
N PRO A 150 -17.25 -24.85 14.44
CA PRO A 150 -18.16 -24.53 13.37
C PRO A 150 -18.63 -23.07 13.45
#